data_AF-A0AAN4YX32-F1
#
_entry.id   AF-A0AAN4YX32-F1
#
_cell.length_a   1.000
_cell.length_b   1.000
_cell.length_c   1.000
_cell.angle_alpha   90.00
_cell.angle_beta   90.00
_cell.angle_gamma   90.00
#
_symmetry.space_group_name_H-M   'P 1'
#
loop_
_entity.id
_entity.type
_entity.pdbx_description
1 polymer ?
#
loop_
_entity_poly.entity_id
_entity_poly.type
_entity_poly.pdbx_seq_one_letter_code
_entity_poly.pdbx_strand_id
1 'polypeptide(L)'
;KYIRYPPISEQVKRLISHCDVTMESGRFIVFTEQAETSQNVTVIFTEDPEHPIILPITCNSAKMHPQQQILAVLHGRELKIFDIDKQPTVKKTCIQEEEVVFWRWIDDYTIGVVTQSTVYHWDFRGDSKPMKIFKRHDSLNGCRIIDYRGNEGLKSLVLIGEHTQGGRTTGWMQLLFTGSAHLLANRLSHPMAGDCACFVEYTMQGNAHPTDLFVSSRRNEEGGKLVIMEVGTRAMGNKPYSKKSVDVNHTQV
;
A
#
# COMPACT_ATOMS: atom_id res chain seq x y z
N LYS A 1 -7.64 -10.52 -28.47
CA LYS A 1 -6.31 -10.30 -29.09
C LYS A 1 -5.34 -9.98 -27.97
N TYR A 2 -4.39 -10.86 -27.66
CA TYR A 2 -3.34 -10.55 -26.70
C TYR A 2 -2.34 -9.61 -27.36
N ILE A 3 -2.13 -8.43 -26.79
CA ILE A 3 -1.05 -7.52 -27.19
C ILE A 3 0.24 -8.20 -26.74
N ARG A 4 1.01 -8.76 -27.69
CA ARG A 4 2.37 -9.22 -27.42
C ARG A 4 3.27 -7.99 -27.46
N TYR A 5 3.67 -7.52 -26.29
CA TYR A 5 4.75 -6.55 -26.20
C TYR A 5 6.06 -7.21 -26.65
N PRO A 6 6.93 -6.48 -27.38
CA PRO A 6 8.26 -6.98 -27.71
C PRO A 6 9.04 -7.31 -26.42
N PRO A 7 9.93 -8.32 -26.46
CA PRO A 7 10.72 -8.67 -25.28
C PRO A 7 11.57 -7.48 -24.83
N ILE A 8 11.42 -7.12 -23.55
CA ILE A 8 12.23 -6.10 -22.88
C ILE A 8 13.69 -6.55 -22.90
N SER A 9 14.61 -5.66 -23.30
CA SER A 9 16.04 -6.00 -23.34
C SER A 9 16.59 -6.32 -21.94
N GLU A 10 17.59 -7.20 -21.87
CA GLU A 10 18.25 -7.54 -20.58
C GLU A 10 18.84 -6.31 -19.88
N GLN A 11 19.27 -5.31 -20.64
CA GLN A 11 19.76 -4.05 -20.10
C GLN A 11 18.64 -3.26 -19.38
N VAL A 12 17.45 -3.20 -19.97
CA VAL A 12 16.28 -2.56 -19.34
C VAL A 12 15.80 -3.35 -18.13
N LYS A 13 15.82 -4.69 -18.18
CA LYS A 13 15.52 -5.53 -17.01
C LYS A 13 16.49 -5.27 -15.86
N ARG A 14 17.79 -5.14 -16.15
CA ARG A 14 18.82 -4.82 -15.15
C ARG A 14 18.59 -3.45 -14.54
N LEU A 15 18.30 -2.43 -15.34
CA LEU A 15 17.97 -1.08 -14.86
C LEU A 15 16.77 -1.11 -13.91
N ILE A 16 15.67 -1.76 -14.30
CA ILE A 16 14.47 -1.88 -13.46
C ILE A 16 14.75 -2.68 -12.18
N SER A 17 15.61 -3.72 -12.24
CA SER A 17 15.93 -4.55 -11.08
C SER A 17 16.81 -3.88 -10.02
N HIS A 18 17.56 -2.84 -10.40
CA HIS A 18 18.47 -2.12 -9.50
C HIS A 18 17.88 -0.79 -8.99
N CYS A 19 16.72 -0.38 -9.48
CA CYS A 19 16.03 0.85 -9.09
C CYS A 19 14.81 0.53 -8.22
N ASP A 20 14.56 1.34 -7.18
CA ASP A 20 13.25 1.36 -6.53
C ASP A 20 12.26 2.01 -7.50
N VAL A 21 11.34 1.23 -8.06
CA VAL A 21 10.30 1.68 -8.99
C VAL A 21 8.96 1.64 -8.29
N THR A 22 8.25 2.77 -8.26
CA THR A 22 6.95 2.90 -7.60
C THR A 22 5.90 3.46 -8.54
N MET A 23 4.66 3.02 -8.31
CA MET A 23 3.47 3.45 -9.05
C MET A 23 2.27 3.42 -8.10
N GLU A 24 1.92 4.57 -7.54
CA GLU A 24 0.82 4.70 -6.56
C GLU A 24 -0.54 4.88 -7.24
N SER A 25 -0.55 5.26 -8.52
CA SER A 25 -1.74 5.38 -9.37
C SER A 25 -1.38 5.18 -10.85
N GLY A 26 -2.40 5.19 -11.71
CA GLY A 26 -2.24 5.16 -13.17
C GLY A 26 -1.60 6.41 -13.78
N ARG A 27 -1.25 7.44 -12.99
CA ARG A 27 -0.82 8.76 -13.48
C ARG A 27 0.69 8.95 -13.54
N PHE A 28 1.42 8.33 -12.61
CA PHE A 28 2.84 8.60 -12.41
C PHE A 28 3.61 7.30 -12.17
N ILE A 29 4.80 7.22 -12.76
CA ILE A 29 5.81 6.21 -12.45
C ILE A 29 7.01 6.95 -11.87
N VAL A 30 7.50 6.50 -10.72
CA VAL A 30 8.69 7.07 -10.08
C VAL A 30 9.77 6.01 -10.03
N PHE A 31 11.00 6.39 -10.33
CA PHE A 31 12.14 5.53 -10.05
C PHE A 31 13.34 6.33 -9.55
N THR A 32 14.13 5.71 -8.70
CA THR A 32 15.38 6.28 -8.20
C THR A 32 16.55 5.74 -9.00
N GLU A 33 17.33 6.62 -9.61
CA GLU A 33 18.55 6.27 -10.34
C GLU A 33 19.77 6.69 -9.51
N GLN A 34 20.65 5.73 -9.23
CA GLN A 34 21.92 5.98 -8.56
C GLN A 34 23.03 6.03 -9.61
N ALA A 35 23.63 7.20 -9.79
CA ALA A 35 24.88 7.36 -10.53
C ALA A 35 26.09 7.23 -9.58
N GLU A 36 27.31 7.27 -10.13
CA GLU A 36 28.55 7.10 -9.36
C GLU A 36 28.70 8.12 -8.22
N THR A 37 28.21 9.35 -8.40
CA THR A 37 28.40 10.47 -7.45
C THR A 37 27.11 11.20 -7.07
N SER A 38 25.98 10.87 -7.68
CA SER A 38 24.70 11.53 -7.45
C SER A 38 23.53 10.54 -7.50
N GLN A 39 22.41 10.91 -6.88
CA GLN A 39 21.16 10.18 -6.97
C GLN A 39 20.09 11.12 -7.49
N ASN A 40 19.30 10.64 -8.45
CA ASN A 40 18.17 11.36 -9.01
C ASN A 40 16.88 10.57 -8.76
N VAL A 41 15.80 11.32 -8.55
CA VAL A 41 14.43 10.79 -8.62
C VAL A 41 13.85 11.23 -9.96
N THR A 42 13.46 10.26 -10.77
CA THR A 42 12.82 10.51 -12.06
C THR A 42 11.33 10.23 -11.95
N VAL A 43 10.52 11.18 -12.38
CA VAL A 43 9.06 11.10 -12.42
C VAL A 43 8.62 11.09 -13.88
N ILE A 44 7.93 10.02 -14.28
CA ILE A 44 7.31 9.88 -15.60
C ILE A 44 5.80 10.10 -15.44
N PHE A 45 5.26 11.03 -16.22
CA PHE A 45 3.82 11.20 -16.39
C PHE A 45 3.34 10.16 -17.39
N THR A 46 2.36 9.34 -17.05
CA THR A 46 1.87 8.30 -17.98
C THR A 46 1.16 8.89 -19.19
N GLU A 47 0.63 10.11 -19.06
CA GLU A 47 0.02 10.90 -20.12
C GLU A 47 1.05 11.57 -21.05
N ASP A 48 2.29 11.77 -20.57
CA ASP A 48 3.39 12.35 -21.35
C ASP A 48 4.73 11.67 -21.00
N PRO A 49 4.93 10.42 -21.44
CA PRO A 49 6.09 9.62 -21.03
C PRO A 49 7.42 10.06 -21.67
N GLU A 50 7.37 10.91 -22.71
CA GLU A 50 8.56 11.38 -23.44
C GLU A 50 9.26 12.54 -22.72
N HIS A 51 8.59 13.19 -21.77
CA HIS A 51 9.11 14.36 -21.04
C HIS A 51 9.19 14.10 -19.53
N PRO A 52 10.08 13.21 -19.06
CA PRO A 52 10.23 12.92 -17.64
C PRO A 52 10.81 14.13 -16.88
N ILE A 53 10.41 14.27 -15.62
CA ILE A 53 11.00 15.24 -14.68
C ILE A 53 12.10 14.54 -13.90
N ILE A 54 13.31 15.11 -13.91
CA ILE A 54 14.47 14.58 -13.19
C ILE A 54 14.80 15.54 -12.04
N LEU A 55 14.75 15.04 -10.80
CA LEU A 55 14.99 15.82 -9.59
C LEU A 55 16.26 15.30 -8.89
N PRO A 56 17.26 16.15 -8.60
CA PRO A 56 18.48 15.75 -7.90
C PRO A 56 18.21 15.57 -6.41
N ILE A 57 17.63 14.43 -6.04
CA ILE A 57 17.19 14.11 -4.68
C ILE A 57 17.79 12.78 -4.22
N THR A 58 18.52 12.83 -3.10
CA THR A 58 19.05 11.63 -2.45
C THR A 58 18.06 11.08 -1.43
N CYS A 59 17.62 9.83 -1.60
CA CYS A 59 16.58 9.21 -0.78
C CYS A 59 16.61 7.68 -0.80
N ASN A 60 15.94 7.07 0.18
CA ASN A 60 15.71 5.63 0.23
C ASN A 60 14.55 5.20 -0.67
N SER A 61 13.52 6.04 -0.80
CA SER A 61 12.33 5.75 -1.59
C SER A 61 11.58 7.04 -1.93
N ALA A 62 10.91 7.08 -3.08
CA ALA A 62 10.11 8.21 -3.52
C ALA A 62 8.80 7.74 -4.18
N LYS A 63 7.70 8.44 -3.88
CA LYS A 63 6.34 8.08 -4.31
C LYS A 63 5.52 9.32 -4.63
N MET A 64 4.92 9.35 -5.81
CA MET A 64 3.99 10.42 -6.20
C MET A 64 2.64 10.27 -5.50
N HIS A 65 2.02 11.39 -5.18
CA HIS A 65 0.64 11.45 -4.75
C HIS A 65 -0.27 10.83 -5.83
N PRO A 66 -1.33 10.08 -5.47
CA PRO A 66 -2.15 9.36 -6.46
C PRO A 66 -2.76 10.24 -7.56
N GLN A 67 -3.02 11.52 -7.25
CA GLN A 67 -3.73 12.44 -8.16
C GLN A 67 -3.01 13.75 -8.49
N GLN A 68 -2.09 14.21 -7.63
CA GLN A 68 -1.56 15.58 -7.65
C GLN A 68 -0.07 15.54 -7.96
N GLN A 69 0.50 16.64 -8.44
CA GLN A 69 1.93 16.77 -8.70
C GLN A 69 2.75 16.97 -7.40
N ILE A 70 2.52 16.09 -6.43
CA ILE A 70 3.14 16.12 -5.12
C ILE A 70 4.01 14.87 -4.99
N LEU A 71 5.31 15.07 -4.81
CA LEU A 71 6.28 14.00 -4.57
C LEU A 71 6.55 13.86 -3.08
N ALA A 72 6.29 12.66 -2.54
CA ALA A 72 6.76 12.28 -1.21
C ALA A 72 8.10 11.54 -1.33
N VAL A 73 9.02 11.87 -0.44
CA VAL A 73 10.39 11.31 -0.42
C VAL A 73 10.73 10.87 1.00
N LEU A 74 11.22 9.65 1.14
CA LEU A 74 11.72 9.08 2.39
C LEU A 74 13.26 9.05 2.38
N HIS A 75 13.89 9.69 3.36
CA HIS A 75 15.33 9.63 3.61
C HIS A 75 15.60 9.24 5.07
N GLY A 76 16.08 8.01 5.29
CA GLY A 76 16.12 7.35 6.59
C GLY A 76 14.72 7.28 7.19
N ARG A 77 14.48 8.10 8.21
CA ARG A 77 13.19 8.22 8.91
C ARG A 77 12.46 9.53 8.59
N GLU A 78 13.04 10.40 7.78
CA GLU A 78 12.45 11.69 7.42
C GLU A 78 11.61 11.55 6.15
N LEU A 79 10.32 11.91 6.24
CA LEU A 79 9.42 12.06 5.09
C LEU A 79 9.33 13.53 4.71
N LYS A 80 9.54 13.82 3.43
CA LYS A 80 9.43 15.17 2.84
C LYS A 80 8.41 15.18 1.72
N ILE A 81 7.65 16.27 1.62
CA ILE A 81 6.66 16.53 0.59
C ILE A 81 7.16 17.69 -0.27
N PHE A 82 7.24 17.46 -1.57
CA PHE A 82 7.60 18.45 -2.58
C PHE A 82 6.42 18.66 -3.52
N ASP A 83 5.97 19.89 -3.68
CA ASP A 83 5.06 20.26 -4.78
C ASP A 83 5.95 20.53 -6.00
N ILE A 84 5.81 19.70 -7.04
CA ILE A 84 6.66 19.75 -8.24
C ILE A 84 6.45 21.06 -8.98
N ASP A 85 5.21 21.58 -8.98
CA ASP A 85 4.86 22.81 -9.69
C ASP A 85 5.31 24.06 -8.91
N LYS A 86 5.45 23.97 -7.58
CA LYS A 86 5.54 25.15 -6.69
C LYS A 86 6.82 25.24 -5.83
N GLN A 87 7.92 24.57 -6.17
CA GLN A 87 9.19 24.55 -5.40
C GLN A 87 9.40 25.80 -4.51
N PRO A 88 9.64 25.70 -3.18
CA PRO A 88 10.42 24.68 -2.44
C PRO A 88 9.59 23.62 -1.68
N THR A 89 10.28 22.77 -0.90
CA THR A 89 9.70 21.74 -0.01
C THR A 89 8.52 22.28 0.81
N VAL A 90 7.38 21.61 0.72
CA VAL A 90 6.14 22.07 1.37
C VAL A 90 6.08 21.62 2.83
N LYS A 91 6.43 20.37 3.11
CA LYS A 91 6.29 19.80 4.46
C LYS A 91 7.31 18.71 4.73
N LYS A 92 7.67 18.53 5.99
CA LYS A 92 8.49 17.41 6.43
C LYS A 92 8.07 16.89 7.79
N THR A 93 8.35 15.62 8.04
CA THR A 93 8.20 14.98 9.34
C THR A 93 9.25 13.89 9.52
N CYS A 94 9.41 13.40 10.75
CA CYS A 94 10.30 12.29 11.07
C CYS A 94 9.55 11.22 11.86
N ILE A 95 9.78 9.96 11.52
CA ILE A 95 9.27 8.79 12.23
C ILE A 95 10.18 8.51 13.42
N GLN A 96 9.58 8.42 14.60
CA GLN A 96 10.32 8.26 15.84
C GLN A 96 10.76 6.80 16.04
N GLU A 97 11.89 6.63 16.73
CA GLU A 97 12.38 5.38 17.34
C GLU A 97 12.77 4.22 16.41
N GLU A 98 12.13 4.04 15.26
CA GLU A 98 12.34 2.88 14.38
C GLU A 98 12.52 3.26 12.91
N GLU A 99 13.28 2.43 12.19
CA GLU A 99 13.43 2.53 10.74
C GLU A 99 12.11 2.19 10.03
N VAL A 100 11.86 2.90 8.92
CA VAL A 100 10.72 2.65 8.06
C VAL A 100 11.04 1.45 7.16
N VAL A 101 10.19 0.43 7.19
CA VAL A 101 10.36 -0.78 6.37
C VAL A 101 9.42 -0.82 5.16
N PHE A 102 8.32 -0.09 5.21
CA PHE A 102 7.37 0.05 4.11
C PHE A 102 6.55 1.33 4.31
N TRP A 103 6.13 1.96 3.23
CA TRP A 103 5.24 3.12 3.29
C TRP A 103 4.49 3.28 1.98
N ARG A 104 3.33 3.94 2.01
CA ARG A 104 2.57 4.30 0.82
C ARG A 104 1.51 5.34 1.08
N TRP A 105 0.98 5.91 0.00
CA TRP A 105 -0.27 6.65 0.06
C TRP A 105 -1.42 5.66 0.30
N ILE A 106 -2.23 5.94 1.33
CA ILE A 106 -3.39 5.11 1.69
C ILE A 106 -4.72 5.81 1.36
N ASP A 107 -4.69 7.14 1.22
CA ASP A 107 -5.72 7.97 0.60
C ASP A 107 -5.07 9.25 0.03
N ASP A 108 -5.89 10.22 -0.40
CA ASP A 108 -5.44 11.49 -0.99
C ASP A 108 -4.79 12.48 0.03
N TYR A 109 -4.72 12.12 1.31
CA TYR A 109 -4.24 13.02 2.37
C TYR A 109 -3.25 12.36 3.32
N THR A 110 -3.20 11.04 3.33
CA THR A 110 -2.59 10.25 4.39
C THR A 110 -1.56 9.30 3.82
N ILE A 111 -0.37 9.37 4.40
CA ILE A 111 0.70 8.42 4.17
C ILE A 111 0.68 7.38 5.29
N GLY A 112 0.52 6.12 4.94
CA GLY A 112 0.71 4.99 5.83
C GLY A 112 2.19 4.62 5.91
N VAL A 113 2.74 4.57 7.13
CA VAL A 113 4.15 4.25 7.38
C VAL A 113 4.23 3.04 8.30
N VAL A 114 5.02 2.04 7.90
CA VAL A 114 5.20 0.81 8.63
C VAL A 114 6.66 0.72 9.07
N THR A 115 6.88 0.61 10.37
CA THR A 115 8.19 0.34 10.97
C THR A 115 8.34 -1.14 11.30
N GLN A 116 9.42 -1.51 11.99
CA GLN A 116 9.61 -2.90 12.43
C GLN A 116 8.49 -3.40 13.35
N SER A 117 7.95 -2.55 14.22
CA SER A 117 6.94 -2.95 15.22
C SER A 117 5.60 -2.21 15.11
N THR A 118 5.53 -1.07 14.42
CA THR A 118 4.41 -0.14 14.55
C THR A 118 3.98 0.40 13.19
N VAL A 119 2.68 0.66 13.04
CA VAL A 119 2.11 1.37 11.90
C VAL A 119 1.65 2.75 12.32
N TYR A 120 2.05 3.74 11.54
CA TYR A 120 1.72 5.14 11.71
C TYR A 120 0.93 5.66 10.50
N HIS A 121 0.09 6.66 10.72
CA HIS A 121 -0.48 7.48 9.66
C HIS A 121 0.03 8.90 9.80
N TRP A 122 0.34 9.53 8.66
CA TRP A 122 0.67 10.93 8.59
C TRP A 122 -0.24 11.63 7.59
N ASP A 123 -1.15 12.46 8.09
CA ASP A 123 -1.89 13.41 7.26
C ASP A 123 -0.95 14.56 6.87
N PHE A 124 -0.68 14.72 5.57
CA PHE A 124 0.24 15.76 5.13
C PHE A 124 -0.39 17.16 5.13
N ARG A 125 -1.70 17.30 5.37
CA ARG A 125 -2.36 18.60 5.52
C ARG A 125 -2.02 19.26 6.87
N GLY A 126 -2.06 20.59 6.90
CA GLY A 126 -1.81 21.39 8.12
C GLY A 126 -0.47 21.06 8.79
N ASP A 127 -0.40 21.13 10.11
CA ASP A 127 0.81 20.84 10.92
C ASP A 127 0.78 19.47 11.61
N SER A 128 -0.03 18.54 11.09
CA SER A 128 -0.18 17.19 11.63
C SER A 128 1.16 16.43 11.66
N LYS A 129 1.37 15.69 12.74
CA LYS A 129 2.52 14.78 12.95
C LYS A 129 2.10 13.31 12.74
N PRO A 130 3.03 12.39 12.45
CA PRO A 130 2.76 10.97 12.40
C PRO A 130 2.14 10.47 13.70
N MET A 131 1.00 9.81 13.57
CA MET A 131 0.21 9.27 14.66
C MET A 131 0.30 7.75 14.65
N LYS A 132 0.59 7.15 15.79
CA LYS A 132 0.59 5.69 15.95
C LYS A 132 -0.84 5.16 15.82
N ILE A 133 -1.03 4.17 14.96
CA ILE A 133 -2.34 3.57 14.71
C ILE A 133 -2.44 2.20 15.38
N PHE A 134 -1.48 1.31 15.13
CA PHE A 134 -1.46 -0.02 15.75
C PHE A 134 -0.04 -0.62 15.79
N LYS A 135 0.13 -1.64 16.62
CA LYS A 135 1.33 -2.49 16.63
C LYS A 135 1.17 -3.62 15.62
N ARG A 136 2.24 -3.91 14.88
CA ARG A 136 2.33 -5.10 14.03
C ARG A 136 2.07 -6.34 14.87
N HIS A 137 1.24 -7.24 14.36
CA HIS A 137 0.95 -8.51 15.01
C HIS A 137 2.14 -9.47 14.84
N ASP A 138 2.38 -10.35 15.81
CA ASP A 138 3.55 -11.25 15.81
C ASP A 138 3.59 -12.20 14.60
N SER A 139 2.44 -12.49 14.00
CA SER A 139 2.35 -13.26 12.75
C SER A 139 3.03 -12.59 11.55
N LEU A 140 3.34 -11.29 11.63
CA LEU A 140 4.07 -10.53 10.61
C LEU A 140 5.55 -10.32 10.98
N ASN A 141 6.05 -10.93 12.07
CA ASN A 141 7.46 -10.87 12.42
C ASN A 141 8.29 -11.61 11.36
N GLY A 142 9.38 -11.00 10.91
CA GLY A 142 10.22 -11.55 9.84
C GLY A 142 9.58 -11.56 8.44
N CYS A 143 8.36 -11.04 8.29
CA CYS A 143 7.75 -10.85 6.97
C CYS A 143 8.30 -9.56 6.33
N ARG A 144 8.57 -9.62 5.02
CA ARG A 144 8.70 -8.44 4.18
C ARG A 144 7.31 -7.86 3.99
N ILE A 145 7.12 -6.59 4.35
CA ILE A 145 5.84 -5.92 4.11
C ILE A 145 5.73 -5.57 2.63
N ILE A 146 4.62 -5.98 2.00
CA ILE A 146 4.39 -5.81 0.57
C ILE A 146 3.21 -4.89 0.26
N ASP A 147 2.27 -4.73 1.19
CA ASP A 147 1.14 -3.83 0.99
C ASP A 147 0.52 -3.35 2.32
N TYR A 148 -0.13 -2.18 2.26
CA TYR A 148 -0.89 -1.62 3.37
C TYR A 148 -2.05 -0.77 2.84
N ARG A 149 -3.30 -1.15 3.13
CA ARG A 149 -4.48 -0.49 2.55
C ARG A 149 -5.51 -0.14 3.60
N GLY A 150 -6.32 0.87 3.29
CA GLY A 150 -7.56 1.16 4.00
C GLY A 150 -8.76 1.17 3.06
N ASN A 151 -9.96 1.03 3.62
CA ASN A 151 -11.19 1.37 2.90
C ASN A 151 -11.48 2.88 3.00
N GLU A 152 -12.60 3.33 2.44
CA GLU A 152 -13.00 4.73 2.51
C GLU A 152 -13.13 5.22 3.97
N GLY A 153 -12.55 6.39 4.24
CA GLY A 153 -12.48 6.96 5.58
C GLY A 153 -11.59 6.19 6.56
N LEU A 154 -10.77 5.25 6.06
CA LEU A 154 -9.81 4.47 6.83
C LEU A 154 -10.45 3.72 8.02
N LYS A 155 -11.72 3.30 7.87
CA LYS A 155 -12.52 2.58 8.88
C LYS A 155 -12.03 1.15 9.12
N SER A 156 -11.42 0.57 8.11
CA SER A 156 -10.79 -0.75 8.10
C SER A 156 -9.43 -0.63 7.43
N LEU A 157 -8.45 -1.36 7.97
CA LEU A 157 -7.06 -1.34 7.51
C LEU A 157 -6.55 -2.77 7.35
N VAL A 158 -5.71 -3.04 6.35
CA VAL A 158 -5.04 -4.32 6.19
C VAL A 158 -3.55 -4.11 5.94
N LEU A 159 -2.71 -4.72 6.76
CA LEU A 159 -1.27 -4.82 6.54
C LEU A 159 -0.95 -6.21 5.98
N ILE A 160 -0.20 -6.28 4.89
CA ILE A 160 0.13 -7.53 4.19
C ILE A 160 1.65 -7.69 4.15
N GLY A 161 2.13 -8.83 4.62
CA GLY A 161 3.51 -9.21 4.54
C GLY A 161 3.66 -10.62 3.96
N GLU A 162 4.81 -10.89 3.40
CA GLU A 162 5.17 -12.22 2.90
C GLU A 162 6.48 -12.69 3.54
N HIS A 163 6.58 -14.00 3.71
CA HIS A 163 7.79 -14.66 4.15
C HIS A 163 8.14 -15.77 3.17
N THR A 164 9.37 -15.73 2.66
CA THR A 164 9.89 -16.73 1.73
C THR A 164 10.93 -17.58 2.42
N GLN A 165 10.64 -18.88 2.57
CA GLN A 165 11.54 -19.86 3.18
C GLN A 165 11.58 -21.12 2.32
N GLY A 166 12.78 -21.62 2.00
CA GLY A 166 12.95 -22.86 1.24
C GLY A 166 12.32 -22.85 -0.16
N GLY A 167 12.27 -21.68 -0.82
CA GLY A 167 11.64 -21.52 -2.14
C GLY A 167 10.11 -21.44 -2.13
N ARG A 168 9.48 -21.46 -0.95
CA ARG A 168 8.04 -21.27 -0.78
C ARG A 168 7.75 -19.91 -0.15
N THR A 169 6.84 -19.16 -0.77
CA THR A 169 6.34 -17.89 -0.24
C THR A 169 5.01 -18.11 0.47
N THR A 170 4.87 -17.53 1.67
CA THR A 170 3.65 -17.54 2.47
C THR A 170 3.25 -16.12 2.83
N GLY A 171 2.01 -15.73 2.53
CA GLY A 171 1.45 -14.44 2.90
C GLY A 171 0.75 -14.45 4.26
N TRP A 172 0.98 -13.38 5.01
CA TRP A 172 0.29 -13.04 6.26
C TRP A 172 -0.34 -11.67 6.15
N MET A 173 -1.51 -11.52 6.76
CA MET A 173 -2.23 -10.26 6.84
C MET A 173 -2.65 -9.96 8.27
N GLN A 174 -2.72 -8.68 8.59
CA GLN A 174 -3.30 -8.16 9.83
C GLN A 174 -4.43 -7.22 9.45
N LEU A 175 -5.69 -7.64 9.64
CA LEU A 175 -6.89 -6.85 9.37
C LEU A 175 -7.31 -6.11 10.65
N LEU A 176 -7.54 -4.81 10.56
CA LEU A 176 -7.96 -3.96 11.68
C LEU A 176 -9.22 -3.16 11.36
N PHE A 177 -10.00 -2.86 12.38
CA PHE A 177 -11.16 -1.96 12.31
C PHE A 177 -10.93 -0.75 13.22
N THR A 178 -11.00 0.46 12.68
CA THR A 178 -10.72 1.72 13.40
C THR A 178 -11.99 2.40 13.91
N GLY A 179 -13.15 2.05 13.34
CA GLY A 179 -14.42 2.79 13.49
C GLY A 179 -15.30 2.45 14.71
N SER A 180 -14.76 2.09 15.87
CA SER A 180 -15.61 1.99 17.07
C SER A 180 -14.92 2.51 18.32
N ALA A 181 -15.39 3.66 18.79
CA ALA A 181 -15.06 4.29 20.08
C ALA A 181 -15.40 3.42 21.31
N HIS A 182 -15.81 2.15 21.11
CA HIS A 182 -16.18 1.22 22.17
C HIS A 182 -15.15 0.09 22.41
N LEU A 183 -14.03 0.07 21.69
CA LEU A 183 -13.06 -1.04 21.74
C LEU A 183 -11.64 -0.53 22.02
N LEU A 184 -11.50 0.11 23.17
CA LEU A 184 -10.21 0.27 23.85
C LEU A 184 -9.64 -1.12 24.20
N ALA A 185 -8.37 -1.31 23.84
CA ALA A 185 -7.49 -2.43 24.17
C ALA A 185 -7.72 -3.77 23.42
N ASN A 186 -6.85 -4.01 22.43
CA ASN A 186 -6.32 -5.32 22.02
C ASN A 186 -7.22 -6.31 21.26
N ARG A 187 -8.48 -6.01 20.92
CA ARG A 187 -9.37 -6.95 20.19
C ARG A 187 -9.76 -6.59 18.75
N LEU A 188 -9.09 -5.61 18.14
CA LEU A 188 -9.44 -5.13 16.78
C LEU A 188 -8.52 -5.65 15.68
N SER A 189 -7.40 -6.29 16.03
CA SER A 189 -6.42 -6.81 15.09
C SER A 189 -6.61 -8.31 14.86
N HIS A 190 -6.94 -8.69 13.64
CA HIS A 190 -7.20 -10.07 13.24
C HIS A 190 -6.07 -10.56 12.34
N PRO A 191 -5.12 -11.36 12.85
CA PRO A 191 -4.14 -12.03 12.00
C PRO A 191 -4.83 -13.09 11.14
N MET A 192 -4.44 -13.17 9.87
CA MET A 192 -4.95 -14.20 8.97
C MET A 192 -3.94 -14.51 7.86
N ALA A 193 -3.99 -15.71 7.33
CA ALA A 193 -3.21 -16.07 6.15
C ALA A 193 -3.83 -15.47 4.89
N GLY A 194 -2.99 -14.88 4.03
CA GLY A 194 -3.37 -14.41 2.70
C GLY A 194 -2.26 -13.62 2.03
N ASP A 195 -2.27 -13.65 0.70
CA ASP A 195 -1.18 -13.14 -0.13
C ASP A 195 -1.50 -11.75 -0.68
N CYS A 196 -2.78 -11.45 -0.91
CA CYS A 196 -3.22 -10.12 -1.31
C CYS A 196 -4.67 -9.86 -0.87
N ALA A 197 -5.01 -8.58 -0.74
CA ALA A 197 -6.37 -8.17 -0.39
C ALA A 197 -6.70 -6.76 -0.89
N CYS A 198 -7.99 -6.47 -0.98
CA CYS A 198 -8.53 -5.14 -1.22
C CYS A 198 -9.84 -4.94 -0.47
N PHE A 199 -10.27 -3.67 -0.40
CA PHE A 199 -11.60 -3.29 0.07
C PHE A 199 -12.45 -2.87 -1.12
N VAL A 200 -13.75 -3.16 -1.05
CA VAL A 200 -14.73 -2.86 -2.09
C VAL A 200 -16.01 -2.37 -1.43
N GLU A 201 -16.52 -1.22 -1.84
CA GLU A 201 -17.89 -0.82 -1.50
C GLU A 201 -18.87 -1.44 -2.50
N TYR A 202 -19.89 -2.10 -1.98
CA TYR A 202 -20.89 -2.78 -2.80
C TYR A 202 -22.30 -2.58 -2.26
N THR A 203 -23.20 -2.04 -3.08
CA THR A 203 -24.62 -1.93 -2.71
C THR A 203 -25.36 -3.19 -3.14
N MET A 204 -25.71 -4.02 -2.17
CA MET A 204 -26.48 -5.25 -2.41
C MET A 204 -27.90 -4.92 -2.89
N GLN A 205 -28.47 -5.80 -3.72
CA GLN A 205 -29.87 -5.68 -4.11
C GLN A 205 -30.79 -5.68 -2.87
N GLY A 206 -31.60 -4.62 -2.74
CA GLY A 206 -32.50 -4.43 -1.62
C GLY A 206 -31.87 -3.77 -0.38
N ASN A 207 -30.58 -3.43 -0.40
CA ASN A 207 -29.97 -2.54 0.58
C ASN A 207 -30.04 -1.09 0.08
N ALA A 208 -30.23 -0.15 1.01
CA ALA A 208 -30.31 1.28 0.69
C ALA A 208 -28.94 1.97 0.70
N HIS A 209 -27.98 1.41 1.44
CA HIS A 209 -26.64 1.96 1.61
C HIS A 209 -25.57 0.96 1.15
N PRO A 210 -24.38 1.44 0.76
CA PRO A 210 -23.24 0.57 0.46
C PRO A 210 -22.85 -0.33 1.64
N THR A 211 -22.30 -1.50 1.33
CA THR A 211 -21.67 -2.42 2.27
C THR A 211 -20.16 -2.43 2.01
N ASP A 212 -19.37 -2.25 3.06
CA ASP A 212 -17.91 -2.43 3.03
C ASP A 212 -17.57 -3.92 2.97
N LEU A 213 -16.95 -4.37 1.87
CA LEU A 213 -16.47 -5.72 1.69
C LEU A 213 -14.94 -5.76 1.75
N PHE A 214 -14.41 -6.76 2.44
CA PHE A 214 -13.01 -7.16 2.38
C PHE A 214 -12.89 -8.39 1.48
N VAL A 215 -12.04 -8.27 0.46
CA VAL A 215 -11.73 -9.32 -0.50
C VAL A 215 -10.28 -9.72 -0.29
N SER A 216 -10.03 -10.99 -0.01
CA SER A 216 -8.67 -11.52 0.13
C SER A 216 -8.48 -12.76 -0.72
N SER A 217 -7.25 -12.98 -1.16
CA SER A 217 -6.86 -14.21 -1.83
C SER A 217 -5.65 -14.84 -1.18
N ARG A 218 -5.57 -16.17 -1.30
CA ARG A 218 -4.44 -16.97 -0.83
C ARG A 218 -4.17 -18.13 -1.77
N ARG A 219 -2.92 -18.55 -1.85
CA ARG A 219 -2.48 -19.78 -2.50
C ARG A 219 -1.94 -20.74 -1.44
N ASN A 220 -2.45 -21.97 -1.45
CA ASN A 220 -1.90 -23.08 -0.66
C ASN A 220 -1.66 -24.29 -1.57
N GLU A 221 -1.24 -25.42 -0.98
CA GLU A 221 -1.04 -26.68 -1.71
C GLU A 221 -2.34 -27.20 -2.34
N GLU A 222 -3.49 -26.88 -1.76
CA GLU A 222 -4.81 -27.30 -2.24
C GLU A 222 -5.32 -26.42 -3.41
N GLY A 223 -4.70 -25.27 -3.67
CA GLY A 223 -5.06 -24.36 -4.76
C GLY A 223 -5.08 -22.89 -4.36
N GLY A 224 -5.69 -22.08 -5.21
CA GLY A 224 -5.99 -20.68 -4.89
C GLY A 224 -7.38 -20.57 -4.26
N LYS A 225 -7.56 -19.64 -3.32
CA LYS A 225 -8.86 -19.35 -2.72
C LYS A 225 -9.09 -17.85 -2.61
N LEU A 226 -10.25 -17.40 -3.07
CA LEU A 226 -10.75 -16.03 -2.92
C LEU A 226 -11.83 -16.01 -1.85
N VAL A 227 -11.74 -15.09 -0.90
CA VAL A 227 -12.72 -14.90 0.18
C VAL A 227 -13.26 -13.49 0.14
N ILE A 228 -14.57 -13.35 0.23
CA ILE A 228 -15.27 -12.06 0.28
C ILE A 228 -16.11 -12.04 1.55
N MET A 229 -15.91 -11.05 2.41
CA MET A 229 -16.66 -10.89 3.66
C MET A 229 -17.00 -9.42 3.92
N GLU A 230 -18.14 -9.17 4.56
CA GLU A 230 -18.49 -7.83 5.05
C GLU A 230 -17.62 -7.47 6.27
N VAL A 231 -17.22 -6.20 6.33
CA VAL A 231 -16.38 -5.61 7.37
C VAL A 231 -16.95 -4.29 7.86
N GLY A 232 -16.55 -3.87 9.06
CA GLY A 232 -17.00 -2.60 9.64
C GLY A 232 -18.42 -2.64 10.21
N THR A 233 -19.00 -1.46 10.41
CA THR A 233 -20.34 -1.32 10.99
C THR A 233 -21.38 -1.32 9.88
N ARG A 234 -22.25 -2.33 9.89
CA ARG A 234 -23.37 -2.43 8.95
C ARG A 234 -24.31 -1.23 9.09
N ALA A 235 -24.63 -0.60 7.96
CA ALA A 235 -25.60 0.50 7.90
C ALA A 235 -26.99 0.05 8.40
N MET A 236 -27.71 0.95 9.07
CA MET A 236 -29.05 0.66 9.59
C MET A 236 -30.01 0.33 8.42
N GLY A 237 -30.78 -0.74 8.57
CA GLY A 237 -31.72 -1.19 7.54
C GLY A 237 -31.10 -2.07 6.44
N ASN A 238 -29.77 -2.17 6.33
CA ASN A 238 -29.13 -3.10 5.39
C ASN A 238 -29.25 -4.56 5.86
N LYS A 239 -29.49 -5.46 4.91
CA LYS A 239 -29.30 -6.90 5.08
C LYS A 239 -27.81 -7.25 5.07
N PRO A 240 -27.37 -8.23 5.87
CA PRO A 240 -25.97 -8.63 5.93
C PRO A 240 -25.53 -9.35 4.65
N TYR A 241 -24.26 -9.16 4.29
CA TYR A 241 -23.63 -9.92 3.21
C TYR A 241 -23.20 -11.30 3.72
N SER A 242 -23.67 -12.36 3.08
CA SER A 242 -23.19 -13.72 3.38
C SER A 242 -21.78 -13.90 2.85
N LYS A 243 -20.83 -14.20 3.75
CA LYS A 243 -19.43 -14.51 3.38
C LYS A 243 -19.38 -15.53 2.24
N LYS A 244 -18.61 -15.22 1.21
CA LYS A 244 -18.38 -16.11 0.06
C LYS A 244 -16.94 -16.59 0.04
N SER A 245 -16.75 -17.80 -0.46
CA SER A 245 -15.44 -18.37 -0.73
C SER A 245 -15.50 -19.09 -2.07
N VAL A 246 -14.52 -18.82 -2.92
CA VAL A 246 -14.45 -19.32 -4.29
C VAL A 246 -13.06 -19.88 -4.54
N ASP A 247 -12.98 -21.06 -5.12
CA ASP A 247 -11.70 -21.64 -5.52
C ASP A 247 -11.20 -20.95 -6.80
N VAL A 248 -9.91 -20.61 -6.81
CA VAL A 248 -9.24 -19.96 -7.92
C VAL A 248 -8.28 -20.96 -8.55
N ASN A 249 -8.67 -21.45 -9.73
CA ASN A 249 -7.82 -22.33 -10.52
C ASN A 249 -6.66 -21.52 -11.11
N HIS A 250 -5.43 -22.01 -10.92
CA HIS A 250 -4.26 -21.49 -11.62
C HIS A 250 -3.87 -22.48 -12.72
N THR A 251 -3.88 -22.03 -13.98
CA THR A 251 -3.14 -22.73 -15.03
C THR A 251 -1.66 -22.62 -14.69
N GLN A 252 -0.98 -23.76 -14.53
CA GLN A 252 0.48 -23.77 -14.62
C GLN A 252 0.82 -23.28 -16.04
N VAL A 253 1.45 -22.12 -16.12
CA VAL A 253 2.01 -21.57 -17.37
C VAL A 253 3.48 -21.95 -17.42
#